data_AF-A0AAW2ASW3-F1
#
_entry.id   AF-A0AAW2ASW3-F1
#
_cell.length_a   1.000
_cell.length_b   1.000
_cell.length_c   1.000
_cell.angle_alpha   90.00
_cell.angle_beta   90.00
_cell.angle_gamma   90.00
#
_symmetry.space_group_name_H-M   'P 1'
#
loop_
_entity.id
_entity.type
_entity.pdbx_description
1 polymer ?
#
loop_
_entity_poly.entity_id
_entity_poly.type
_entity_poly.pdbx_seq_one_letter_code
_entity_poly.pdbx_strand_id
1 'polypeptide(L)'
;MSMKSFCPSKRIDVKFMDDLGASEGAIDSGGPRREFLTLLMENLKQGALFVGPDEAKFLNFNSRSMQNDDYFYAGVAIALSIVHGGPGPQFISPSLFKALTINPEATVISVEEVTDPMLCPNLQRLASGDYDAFNNIESIIDMAGTFAVIKDHQTARKVACTLVLSWSQPVCI
;
A
#
# COMPACT_ATOMS: atom_id res chain seq x y z
N MET A 1 18.89 25.28 -6.03
CA MET A 1 19.25 24.41 -7.18
C MET A 1 17.95 23.94 -7.82
N SER A 2 17.72 24.20 -9.10
CA SER A 2 16.55 23.67 -9.81
C SER A 2 16.76 22.17 -10.02
N MET A 3 15.94 21.32 -9.40
CA MET A 3 15.91 19.90 -9.77
C MET A 3 15.52 19.81 -11.24
N LYS A 4 16.36 19.16 -12.05
CA LYS A 4 16.02 18.89 -13.45
C LYS A 4 14.82 17.93 -13.44
N SER A 5 13.86 18.17 -14.33
CA SER A 5 12.75 17.24 -14.57
C SER A 5 13.30 15.83 -14.87
N PHE A 6 12.67 14.81 -14.28
CA PHE A 6 12.98 13.40 -14.54
C PHE A 6 12.80 13.11 -16.04
N CYS A 7 13.80 12.47 -16.64
CA CYS A 7 13.78 12.12 -18.05
C CYS A 7 14.04 10.62 -18.17
N PRO A 8 13.01 9.79 -18.46
CA PRO A 8 13.12 8.34 -18.44
C PRO A 8 14.09 7.78 -19.49
N SER A 9 14.37 8.54 -20.54
CA SER A 9 15.35 8.17 -21.57
C SER A 9 16.80 8.42 -21.16
N LYS A 10 17.05 9.14 -20.05
CA LYS A 10 18.40 9.35 -19.54
C LYS A 10 18.82 8.16 -18.69
N ARG A 11 19.99 7.61 -19.01
CA ARG A 11 20.59 6.53 -18.22
C ARG A 11 20.92 7.02 -16.81
N ILE A 12 20.62 6.19 -15.82
CA ILE A 12 21.11 6.33 -14.45
C ILE A 12 22.48 5.68 -14.35
N ASP A 13 23.40 6.39 -13.70
CA ASP A 13 24.72 5.91 -13.32
C ASP A 13 24.74 5.75 -11.79
N VAL A 14 25.11 4.57 -11.32
CA VAL A 14 25.06 4.23 -9.88
C VAL A 14 26.47 4.05 -9.37
N LYS A 15 26.76 4.73 -8.26
CA LYS A 15 28.04 4.67 -7.57
C LYS A 15 27.80 4.41 -6.09
N PHE A 16 28.20 3.23 -5.62
CA PHE A 16 28.19 2.92 -4.20
C PHE A 16 29.37 3.60 -3.50
N MET A 17 29.08 4.09 -2.30
CA MET A 17 29.97 4.87 -1.46
C MET A 17 29.97 4.22 -0.08
N ASP A 18 31.15 4.11 0.54
CA ASP A 18 31.26 3.67 1.92
C ASP A 18 30.83 4.76 2.92
N ASP A 19 30.88 4.43 4.21
CA ASP A 19 30.53 5.33 5.32
C ASP A 19 31.49 6.53 5.47
N LEU A 20 32.67 6.45 4.84
CA LEU A 20 33.64 7.54 4.76
C LEU A 20 33.48 8.38 3.49
N GLY A 21 32.50 8.06 2.63
CA GLY A 21 32.25 8.74 1.38
C GLY A 21 33.30 8.44 0.29
N ALA A 22 34.08 7.37 0.43
CA ALA A 22 34.93 6.87 -0.62
C ALA A 22 34.14 5.93 -1.54
N SER A 23 34.43 6.01 -2.83
CA SER A 23 33.81 5.10 -3.79
C SER A 23 34.39 3.71 -3.68
N GLU A 24 33.54 2.70 -3.83
CA GLU A 24 33.99 1.30 -3.95
C GLU A 24 34.80 1.01 -5.23
N GLY A 25 35.01 2.01 -6.09
CA GLY A 25 35.88 1.91 -7.28
C GLY A 25 35.26 1.17 -8.47
N ALA A 26 34.03 0.67 -8.34
CA ALA A 26 33.30 0.04 -9.43
C ALA A 26 32.75 1.09 -10.42
N ILE A 27 33.08 0.92 -11.70
CA ILE A 27 32.46 1.68 -12.81
C ILE A 27 31.14 0.99 -13.17
N ASP A 28 30.03 1.73 -13.23
CA ASP A 28 28.76 1.15 -13.65
C ASP A 28 28.72 0.87 -15.16
N SER A 29 29.10 -0.36 -15.52
CA SER A 29 28.81 -0.98 -16.81
C SER A 29 27.44 -1.67 -16.84
N GLY A 30 26.64 -1.51 -15.78
CA GLY A 30 25.31 -2.10 -15.58
C GLY A 30 25.21 -3.01 -14.35
N GLY A 31 26.33 -3.38 -13.72
CA GLY A 31 26.38 -4.16 -12.48
C GLY A 31 25.79 -3.38 -11.30
N PRO A 32 26.45 -2.30 -10.84
CA PRO A 32 25.98 -1.45 -9.75
C PRO A 32 24.55 -0.97 -9.94
N ARG A 33 24.17 -0.59 -11.17
CA ARG A 33 22.79 -0.19 -11.46
C ARG A 33 21.78 -1.30 -11.20
N ARG A 34 22.06 -2.54 -11.62
CA ARG A 34 21.17 -3.68 -11.39
C ARG A 34 21.05 -3.99 -9.90
N GLU A 35 22.17 -3.97 -9.20
CA GLU A 35 22.22 -4.18 -7.76
C GLU A 35 21.38 -3.15 -7.00
N PHE A 36 21.57 -1.86 -7.30
CA PHE A 36 20.77 -0.80 -6.70
C PHE A 36 19.27 -0.97 -6.93
N LEU A 37 18.86 -1.30 -8.16
CA LEU A 37 17.43 -1.49 -8.46
C LEU A 37 16.85 -2.73 -7.76
N THR A 38 17.62 -3.81 -7.62
CA THR A 38 17.22 -4.98 -6.82
C THR A 38 17.06 -4.61 -5.35
N LEU A 39 18.05 -3.92 -4.76
CA LEU A 39 17.99 -3.46 -3.38
C LEU A 39 16.83 -2.49 -3.15
N LEU A 40 16.53 -1.63 -4.13
CA LEU A 40 15.40 -0.70 -4.08
C LEU A 40 14.07 -1.45 -3.95
N MET A 41 13.85 -2.51 -4.75
CA MET A 41 12.63 -3.31 -4.65
C MET A 41 12.55 -4.08 -3.32
N GLU A 42 13.67 -4.62 -2.84
CA GLU A 42 13.72 -5.31 -1.55
C GLU A 42 13.41 -4.36 -0.38
N ASN A 43 13.96 -3.14 -0.41
CA ASN A 43 13.67 -2.12 0.60
C ASN A 43 12.19 -1.71 0.60
N LEU A 44 11.56 -1.60 -0.58
CA LEU A 44 10.12 -1.34 -0.66
C LEU A 44 9.30 -2.51 -0.10
N LYS A 45 9.68 -3.75 -0.43
CA LYS A 45 9.03 -4.98 0.08
C LYS A 45 9.06 -5.04 1.61
N GLN A 46 10.21 -4.75 2.22
CA GLN A 46 10.41 -4.82 3.68
C GLN A 46 9.94 -3.56 4.44
N GLY A 47 9.66 -2.47 3.71
CA GLY A 47 9.28 -1.19 4.29
C GLY A 47 7.84 -1.14 4.83
N ALA A 48 7.52 -0.05 5.52
CA ALA A 48 6.23 0.15 6.18
C ALA A 48 5.07 0.52 5.23
N LEU A 49 5.35 0.77 3.94
CA LEU A 49 4.35 1.18 2.95
C LEU A 49 3.47 0.02 2.48
N PHE A 50 3.95 -1.21 2.67
CA PHE A 50 3.26 -2.42 2.22
C PHE A 50 3.05 -3.36 3.41
N VAL A 51 1.93 -4.08 3.40
CA VAL A 51 1.51 -4.99 4.48
C VAL A 51 0.98 -6.29 3.89
N GLY A 52 1.07 -7.37 4.66
CA GLY A 52 0.64 -8.71 4.24
C GLY A 52 1.80 -9.61 3.83
N PRO A 53 1.49 -10.82 3.32
CA PRO A 53 2.48 -11.83 2.96
C PRO A 53 3.50 -11.32 1.95
N ASP A 54 4.72 -11.84 2.02
CA ASP A 54 5.86 -11.36 1.21
C ASP A 54 5.66 -11.41 -0.30
N GLU A 55 4.81 -12.31 -0.78
CA GLU A 55 4.52 -12.50 -2.20
C GLU A 55 3.14 -11.94 -2.62
N ALA A 56 2.42 -11.28 -1.70
CA ALA A 56 1.08 -10.76 -1.93
C ALA A 56 0.75 -9.57 -1.02
N LYS A 57 1.60 -8.54 -1.05
CA LYS A 57 1.41 -7.34 -0.22
C LYS A 57 0.37 -6.38 -0.78
N PHE A 58 -0.36 -5.73 0.12
CA PHE A 58 -1.23 -4.59 -0.11
C PHE A 58 -0.59 -3.30 0.37
N LEU A 59 -1.17 -2.15 0.00
CA LEU A 59 -0.76 -0.87 0.58
C LEU A 59 -1.15 -0.84 2.05
N ASN A 60 -0.20 -0.52 2.90
CA ASN A 60 -0.49 -0.20 4.28
C ASN A 60 -1.07 1.22 4.35
N PHE A 61 -2.06 1.48 5.21
CA PHE A 61 -2.58 2.84 5.42
C PHE A 61 -1.78 3.54 6.52
N ASN A 62 -0.77 4.32 6.13
CA ASN A 62 0.09 5.06 7.03
C ASN A 62 -0.03 6.56 6.77
N SER A 63 -0.68 7.27 7.71
CA SER A 63 -0.95 8.70 7.59
C SER A 63 0.32 9.55 7.58
N ARG A 64 1.38 9.13 8.27
CA ARG A 64 2.68 9.82 8.25
C ARG A 64 3.33 9.68 6.87
N SER A 65 3.28 8.47 6.30
CA SER A 65 3.80 8.24 4.94
C SER A 65 3.01 8.97 3.88
N MET A 66 1.70 9.14 4.07
CA MET A 66 0.88 9.99 3.20
C MET A 66 1.32 11.46 3.28
N GLN A 67 1.58 11.98 4.48
CA GLN A 67 2.03 13.37 4.68
C GLN A 67 3.43 13.65 4.11
N ASN A 68 4.27 12.62 4.04
CA ASN A 68 5.66 12.73 3.56
C ASN A 68 5.82 12.40 2.07
N ASP A 69 4.72 12.19 1.33
CA ASP A 69 4.71 11.74 -0.06
C ASP A 69 5.42 10.38 -0.30
N ASP A 70 5.57 9.54 0.73
CA ASP A 70 6.32 8.29 0.63
C ASP A 70 5.70 7.33 -0.42
N TYR A 71 4.37 7.30 -0.55
CA TYR A 71 3.69 6.49 -1.58
C TYR A 71 3.98 7.01 -2.99
N PHE A 72 4.09 8.32 -3.16
CA PHE A 72 4.47 8.92 -4.43
C PHE A 72 5.91 8.51 -4.78
N TYR A 73 6.85 8.62 -3.83
CA TYR A 73 8.24 8.21 -4.05
C TYR A 73 8.39 6.70 -4.25
N ALA A 74 7.58 5.86 -3.61
CA ALA A 74 7.53 4.42 -3.89
C ALA A 74 7.08 4.15 -5.33
N GLY A 75 6.05 4.86 -5.81
CA GLY A 75 5.63 4.80 -7.21
C GLY A 75 6.73 5.23 -8.18
N VAL A 76 7.43 6.33 -7.87
CA VAL A 76 8.60 6.78 -8.65
C VAL A 76 9.71 5.72 -8.65
N ALA A 77 10.04 5.13 -7.51
CA ALA A 77 11.05 4.09 -7.37
C ALA A 77 10.71 2.83 -8.18
N ILE A 78 9.45 2.40 -8.15
CA ILE A 78 8.94 1.28 -8.97
C ILE A 78 9.07 1.61 -10.46
N ALA A 79 8.61 2.78 -10.89
CA ALA A 79 8.71 3.21 -12.27
C ALA A 79 10.16 3.31 -12.75
N LEU A 80 11.05 3.83 -11.89
CA LEU A 80 12.49 3.93 -12.13
C LEU A 80 13.10 2.55 -12.42
N SER A 81 12.76 1.57 -11.58
CA SER A 81 13.23 0.21 -11.76
C SER A 81 12.77 -0.37 -13.10
N ILE A 82 11.47 -0.27 -13.40
CA ILE A 82 10.90 -0.82 -14.64
C ILE A 82 11.52 -0.16 -15.88
N VAL A 83 11.56 1.18 -15.93
CA VAL A 83 12.07 1.94 -17.08
C VAL A 83 13.54 1.63 -17.37
N HIS A 84 14.33 1.40 -16.33
CA HIS A 84 15.75 1.08 -16.48
C HIS A 84 16.03 -0.44 -16.53
N GLY A 85 15.01 -1.30 -16.60
CA GLY A 85 15.18 -2.75 -16.74
C GLY A 85 15.69 -3.44 -15.47
N GLY A 86 15.40 -2.87 -14.30
CA GLY A 86 15.46 -3.55 -13.02
C GLY A 86 14.21 -4.41 -12.76
N PRO A 87 14.11 -5.05 -11.57
CA PRO A 87 12.95 -5.85 -11.21
C PRO A 87 11.70 -4.99 -11.00
N GLY A 88 10.54 -5.50 -11.42
CA GLY A 88 9.24 -4.91 -11.05
C GLY A 88 8.84 -5.26 -9.62
N PRO A 89 7.71 -4.71 -9.12
CA PRO A 89 7.26 -4.92 -7.75
C PRO A 89 6.54 -6.27 -7.60
N GLN A 90 7.29 -7.37 -7.74
CA GLN A 90 6.76 -8.74 -7.73
C GLN A 90 6.08 -9.14 -6.41
N PHE A 91 6.36 -8.40 -5.33
CA PHE A 91 5.78 -8.61 -4.01
C PHE A 91 4.35 -8.08 -3.87
N ILE A 92 3.85 -7.30 -4.83
CA ILE A 92 2.49 -6.72 -4.77
C ILE A 92 1.46 -7.79 -5.12
N SER A 93 0.36 -7.84 -4.35
CA SER A 93 -0.72 -8.79 -4.58
C SER A 93 -1.35 -8.61 -5.98
N PRO A 94 -1.82 -9.69 -6.63
CA PRO A 94 -2.51 -9.59 -7.92
C PRO A 94 -3.71 -8.64 -7.86
N SER A 95 -4.45 -8.64 -6.75
CA SER A 95 -5.59 -7.77 -6.50
C SER A 95 -5.18 -6.30 -6.45
N LEU A 96 -4.13 -5.94 -5.70
CA LEU A 96 -3.61 -4.58 -5.69
C LEU A 96 -3.05 -4.16 -7.06
N PHE A 97 -2.34 -5.05 -7.76
CA PHE A 97 -1.84 -4.78 -9.11
C PHE A 97 -2.99 -4.45 -10.07
N LYS A 98 -4.09 -5.22 -10.01
CA LYS A 98 -5.29 -4.96 -10.81
C LYS A 98 -5.94 -3.62 -10.44
N ALA A 99 -6.02 -3.29 -9.16
CA ALA A 99 -6.54 -2.01 -8.69
C ALA A 99 -5.73 -0.83 -9.23
N LEU A 100 -4.39 -0.93 -9.21
CA LEU A 100 -3.49 0.13 -9.69
C LEU A 100 -3.49 0.30 -11.22
N THR A 101 -3.70 -0.79 -11.97
CA THR A 101 -3.57 -0.78 -13.43
C THR A 101 -4.90 -0.63 -14.18
N ILE A 102 -6.00 -1.08 -13.58
CA ILE A 102 -7.34 -1.01 -14.15
C ILE A 102 -8.14 0.07 -13.42
N ASN A 103 -8.60 -0.26 -12.22
CA ASN A 103 -9.37 0.61 -11.33
C ASN A 103 -9.57 -0.12 -9.98
N PRO A 104 -9.37 0.52 -8.81
CA PRO A 104 -9.80 -0.03 -7.51
C PRO A 104 -11.27 -0.47 -7.47
N GLU A 105 -12.22 0.28 -8.05
CA GLU A 105 -13.65 -0.08 -7.99
C GLU A 105 -14.00 -1.34 -8.78
N ALA A 106 -13.14 -1.75 -9.72
CA ALA A 106 -13.34 -2.95 -10.53
C ALA A 106 -12.64 -4.21 -9.94
N THR A 107 -12.04 -4.07 -8.75
CA THR A 107 -11.30 -5.14 -8.09
C THR A 107 -12.15 -5.72 -6.96
N VAL A 108 -12.38 -7.03 -7.02
CA VAL A 108 -13.03 -7.79 -5.94
C VAL A 108 -11.91 -8.39 -5.09
N ILE A 109 -11.96 -8.15 -3.79
CA ILE A 109 -10.99 -8.67 -2.80
C ILE A 109 -11.71 -9.70 -1.94
N SER A 110 -11.10 -10.86 -1.70
CA SER A 110 -11.67 -11.87 -0.82
C SER A 110 -11.43 -11.52 0.66
N VAL A 111 -12.24 -12.08 1.57
CA VAL A 111 -12.07 -11.81 3.02
C VAL A 111 -10.70 -12.29 3.51
N GLU A 112 -10.17 -13.36 2.92
CA GLU A 112 -8.87 -13.95 3.27
C GLU A 112 -7.68 -13.07 2.86
N GLU A 113 -7.87 -12.18 1.87
CA GLU A 113 -6.84 -11.22 1.45
C GLU A 113 -6.77 -9.99 2.35
N VAL A 114 -7.73 -9.79 3.25
CA VAL A 114 -7.74 -8.68 4.20
C VAL A 114 -6.57 -8.86 5.18
N THR A 115 -5.60 -7.95 5.10
CA THR A 115 -4.37 -8.02 5.88
C THR A 115 -4.52 -7.58 7.34
N ASP A 116 -5.63 -6.93 7.68
CA ASP A 116 -5.86 -6.44 9.04
C ASP A 116 -6.27 -7.61 9.96
N PRO A 117 -5.53 -7.82 11.08
CA PRO A 117 -5.66 -8.99 11.93
C PRO A 117 -6.97 -9.02 12.74
N MET A 118 -7.67 -7.89 12.88
CA MET A 118 -8.95 -7.81 13.58
C MET A 118 -10.12 -7.81 12.59
N LEU A 119 -9.98 -7.08 11.48
CA LEU A 119 -11.00 -6.96 10.46
C LEU A 119 -11.28 -8.30 9.77
N CYS A 120 -10.24 -9.05 9.39
CA CYS A 120 -10.42 -10.32 8.67
C CYS A 120 -11.26 -11.34 9.49
N PRO A 121 -10.92 -11.66 10.76
CA PRO A 121 -11.75 -12.54 11.59
C PRO A 121 -13.17 -11.99 11.81
N ASN A 122 -13.31 -10.68 11.97
CA ASN A 122 -14.62 -10.06 12.16
C ASN A 122 -15.49 -10.21 10.90
N LEU A 123 -14.95 -9.99 9.70
CA LEU A 123 -15.67 -10.22 8.45
C LEU A 123 -16.04 -11.69 8.26
N GLN A 124 -15.18 -12.62 8.68
CA GLN A 124 -15.48 -14.06 8.64
C GLN A 124 -16.65 -14.43 9.57
N ARG A 125 -16.71 -13.86 10.78
CA ARG A 125 -17.82 -14.04 11.73
C ARG A 125 -19.13 -13.45 11.21
N LEU A 126 -19.04 -12.31 10.53
CA LEU A 126 -20.19 -11.68 9.89
C LEU A 126 -20.74 -12.59 8.77
N ALA A 127 -19.84 -13.12 7.93
CA ALA A 127 -20.21 -14.05 6.86
C ALA A 127 -20.80 -15.36 7.39
N SER A 128 -20.42 -15.81 8.60
CA SER A 128 -21.00 -17.01 9.24
C SER A 128 -22.31 -16.75 9.97
N GLY A 129 -22.75 -15.49 10.09
CA GLY A 129 -23.99 -15.10 10.77
C GLY A 129 -23.88 -14.93 12.28
N ASP A 130 -22.67 -14.86 12.84
CA ASP A 130 -22.42 -14.58 14.26
C ASP A 130 -22.44 -13.07 14.53
N TYR A 131 -23.65 -12.51 14.61
CA TYR A 131 -23.84 -11.05 14.78
C TYR A 131 -23.62 -10.55 16.22
N ASP A 132 -23.68 -11.44 17.21
CA ASP A 132 -23.50 -11.10 18.63
C ASP A 132 -22.07 -10.61 18.93
N ALA A 133 -21.13 -10.94 18.04
CA ALA A 133 -19.75 -10.45 18.05
C ALA A 133 -19.62 -8.93 17.84
N PHE A 134 -20.60 -8.27 17.23
CA PHE A 134 -20.51 -6.88 16.77
C PHE A 134 -21.22 -5.87 17.68
N ASN A 135 -21.32 -6.16 18.96
CA ASN A 135 -21.90 -5.24 19.94
C ASN A 135 -20.97 -4.06 20.31
N ASN A 136 -19.70 -4.07 19.87
CA ASN A 136 -18.75 -2.98 20.06
C ASN A 136 -18.78 -2.01 18.88
N ILE A 137 -19.06 -0.73 19.15
CA ILE A 137 -19.11 0.34 18.16
C ILE A 137 -17.76 0.56 17.45
N GLU A 138 -16.62 0.29 18.11
CA GLU A 138 -15.29 0.41 17.52
C GLU A 138 -15.10 -0.62 16.39
N SER A 139 -15.50 -1.87 16.63
CA SER A 139 -15.46 -2.93 15.62
C SER A 139 -16.33 -2.60 14.40
N ILE A 140 -17.50 -1.99 14.61
CA ILE A 140 -18.37 -1.53 13.53
C ILE A 140 -17.70 -0.41 12.71
N ILE A 141 -17.06 0.56 13.37
CA ILE A 141 -16.37 1.67 12.70
C ILE A 141 -15.19 1.17 11.88
N ASP A 142 -14.39 0.26 12.44
CA ASP A 142 -13.23 -0.33 11.76
C ASP A 142 -13.66 -1.14 10.53
N MET A 143 -14.77 -1.90 10.62
CA MET A 143 -15.31 -2.67 9.49
C MET A 143 -15.94 -1.80 8.40
N ALA A 144 -16.61 -0.73 8.78
CA ALA A 144 -17.41 0.04 7.83
C ALA A 144 -16.57 0.95 6.92
N GLY A 145 -15.28 1.16 7.25
CA GLY A 145 -14.34 1.97 6.49
C GLY A 145 -14.75 3.44 6.45
N THR A 146 -14.05 4.32 7.17
CA THR A 146 -14.42 5.75 7.16
C THR A 146 -13.57 6.54 6.17
N PHE A 147 -14.20 7.13 5.14
CA PHE A 147 -13.57 8.06 4.18
C PHE A 147 -13.17 9.42 4.78
N ALA A 148 -13.60 9.69 6.02
CA ALA A 148 -13.37 10.94 6.75
C ALA A 148 -12.52 10.69 8.00
N VAL A 149 -11.52 11.55 8.24
CA VAL A 149 -10.77 11.54 9.49
C VAL A 149 -11.70 11.91 10.64
N ILE A 150 -12.01 10.95 11.50
CA ILE A 150 -12.83 11.17 12.68
C ILE A 150 -11.98 11.86 13.75
N LYS A 151 -12.33 13.11 14.07
CA LYS A 151 -11.56 13.94 15.02
C LYS A 151 -12.08 13.86 16.45
N ASP A 152 -13.28 13.33 16.66
CA ASP A 152 -13.95 13.29 17.96
C ASP A 152 -14.98 12.14 18.05
N HIS A 153 -15.31 11.77 19.28
CA HIS A 153 -16.19 10.65 19.60
C HIS A 153 -17.66 10.86 19.16
N GLN A 154 -18.13 12.10 19.03
CA GLN A 154 -19.50 12.35 18.57
C GLN A 154 -19.61 12.13 17.06
N THR A 155 -18.58 12.53 16.31
CA THR A 155 -18.47 12.27 14.87
C THR A 155 -18.35 10.77 14.59
N ALA A 156 -17.55 10.03 15.36
CA ALA A 156 -17.49 8.56 15.30
C ALA A 156 -18.87 7.92 15.40
N ARG A 157 -19.64 8.31 16.43
CA ARG A 157 -20.97 7.75 16.70
C ARG A 157 -21.96 8.07 15.57
N LYS A 158 -21.90 9.27 15.01
CA LYS A 158 -22.78 9.68 13.91
C LYS A 158 -22.48 8.90 12.63
N VAL A 159 -21.20 8.70 12.31
CA VAL A 159 -20.74 7.89 11.16
C VAL A 159 -21.18 6.43 11.33
N ALA A 160 -20.94 5.83 12.50
CA ALA A 160 -21.37 4.47 12.81
C ALA A 160 -22.89 4.30 12.65
N CYS A 161 -23.70 5.21 13.19
CA CYS A 161 -25.15 5.18 13.02
C CYS A 161 -25.57 5.31 11.55
N THR A 162 -24.89 6.16 10.76
CA THR A 162 -25.21 6.34 9.34
C THR A 162 -24.88 5.09 8.53
N LEU A 163 -23.74 4.46 8.82
CA LEU A 163 -23.32 3.23 8.16
C LEU A 163 -24.30 2.11 8.49
N VAL A 164 -24.58 1.83 9.77
CA VAL A 164 -25.55 0.80 10.20
C VAL A 164 -26.94 0.98 9.55
N LEU A 165 -27.39 2.23 9.38
CA LEU A 165 -28.66 2.54 8.70
C LEU A 165 -28.60 2.31 7.18
N SER A 166 -27.44 2.51 6.54
CA SER A 166 -27.27 2.21 5.11
C SER A 166 -27.20 0.71 4.81
N TRP A 167 -26.71 -0.11 5.74
CA TRP A 167 -26.69 -1.59 5.61
C TRP A 167 -28.07 -2.23 5.84
N SER A 168 -29.03 -1.51 6.43
CA SER A 168 -30.37 -2.00 6.74
C SER A 168 -31.44 -1.58 5.71
N GLN A 169 -31.05 -0.86 4.65
CA GLN A 169 -31.90 -0.65 3.48
C GLN A 169 -31.68 -1.83 2.51
N PRO A 170 -32.74 -2.52 2.05
CA PRO A 170 -32.59 -3.51 1.00
C PRO A 170 -32.06 -2.80 -0.25
N VAL A 171 -30.86 -3.18 -0.70
CA VAL A 171 -30.37 -2.80 -2.02
C VAL A 171 -31.29 -3.47 -3.03
N CYS A 172 -32.24 -2.70 -3.57
CA CYS A 172 -32.97 -3.10 -4.75
C CYS A 172 -31.97 -3.18 -5.91
N ILE A 173 -31.82 -4.39 -6.43
CA ILE A 173 -31.04 -4.75 -7.63
C ILE A 173 -31.62 -4.03 -8.84
#